data_AF-A0AAV8TCG3-F1
#
_entry.id   AF-A0AAV8TCG3-F1
#
_cell.length_a   1.000
_cell.length_b   1.000
_cell.length_c   1.000
_cell.angle_alpha   90.00
_cell.angle_beta   90.00
_cell.angle_gamma   90.00
#
_symmetry.space_group_name_H-M   'P 1'
#
loop_
_entity.id
_entity.type
_entity.pdbx_description
1 polymer ?
#
loop_
_entity_poly.entity_id
_entity_poly.type
_entity_poly.pdbx_seq_one_letter_code
_entity_poly.pdbx_strand_id
1 'polypeptide(L)'
;MAPYEALYGRRCKTPICWDEEGERKFVGPELVQVTVDKIKLVKQRLKAAQDRMKSYSDAHRKEMEFEVGEKVFLRASPWKGYRSNPSHIVQPSAVQLRDNLTYEEQPVEILDSKEKVLKNKTMRLVKVLWRNHSTEEATWEPSEAMREKYLHLFNILGKNFKDKIL
;
A
#
# COMPACT_ATOMS: atom_id res chain seq x y z
N MET A 1 -10.94 -13.71 -35.09
CA MET A 1 -9.63 -14.27 -35.43
C MET A 1 -8.82 -14.41 -34.14
N ALA A 2 -8.30 -15.59 -33.82
CA ALA A 2 -7.53 -15.77 -32.59
C ALA A 2 -6.14 -15.09 -32.71
N PRO A 3 -5.55 -14.55 -31.62
CA PRO A 3 -4.28 -13.81 -31.69
C PRO A 3 -3.13 -14.55 -32.40
N TYR A 4 -3.08 -15.88 -32.25
CA TYR A 4 -2.07 -16.73 -32.91
C TYR A 4 -2.25 -16.81 -34.43
N GLU A 5 -3.49 -16.90 -34.93
CA GLU A 5 -3.77 -16.97 -36.37
C GLU A 5 -3.36 -15.68 -37.09
N ALA A 6 -3.55 -14.54 -36.44
CA ALA A 6 -3.15 -13.24 -36.97
C ALA A 6 -1.63 -13.08 -37.06
N LEU A 7 -0.87 -13.67 -36.12
CA LEU A 7 0.59 -13.57 -36.08
C LEU A 7 1.29 -14.53 -37.05
N TYR A 8 0.77 -15.75 -37.19
CA TYR A 8 1.49 -16.83 -37.89
C TYR A 8 0.77 -17.33 -39.15
N GLY A 9 -0.39 -16.78 -39.49
CA GLY A 9 -1.16 -17.16 -40.69
C GLY A 9 -1.68 -18.60 -40.68
N ARG A 10 -1.61 -19.28 -39.54
CA ARG A 10 -2.00 -20.68 -39.37
C ARG A 10 -2.78 -20.88 -38.07
N ARG A 11 -3.69 -21.85 -38.07
CA ARG A 11 -4.49 -22.15 -36.87
C ARG A 11 -3.62 -22.70 -35.75
N CYS A 12 -3.95 -22.30 -34.54
CA CYS A 12 -3.26 -22.74 -33.33
C CYS A 12 -3.45 -24.25 -33.15
N LYS A 13 -2.37 -25.04 -33.09
CA LYS A 13 -2.46 -26.47 -32.74
C LYS A 13 -2.71 -26.59 -31.24
N THR A 14 -3.96 -26.79 -30.83
CA THR A 14 -4.27 -27.08 -29.41
C THR A 14 -3.88 -28.53 -29.07
N PRO A 15 -3.63 -28.88 -27.80
CA PRO A 15 -3.31 -30.25 -27.38
C PRO A 15 -4.35 -31.32 -27.75
N ILE A 16 -5.57 -30.89 -28.10
CA ILE A 16 -6.66 -31.74 -28.59
C ILE A 16 -6.46 -32.13 -30.07
N CYS A 17 -5.58 -31.43 -30.79
CA CYS A 17 -5.29 -31.61 -32.23
C CYS A 17 -3.91 -32.25 -32.47
N TRP A 18 -3.39 -33.01 -31.49
CA TRP A 18 -2.11 -33.71 -31.55
C TRP A 18 -2.23 -35.14 -32.13
N ASP A 19 -3.35 -35.49 -32.76
CA ASP A 19 -3.43 -36.76 -33.48
C ASP A 19 -2.45 -36.72 -34.66
N GLU A 20 -1.48 -37.63 -34.65
CA GLU A 20 -0.77 -38.03 -35.87
C GLU A 20 -1.82 -38.48 -36.89
N GLU A 21 -1.73 -38.01 -38.13
CA GLU A 21 -2.63 -38.41 -39.21
C GLU A 21 -2.46 -39.92 -39.48
N GLY A 22 -3.25 -40.73 -38.77
CA GLY A 22 -3.33 -42.18 -38.87
C GLY A 22 -4.72 -42.66 -38.46
N GLU A 23 -5.10 -43.87 -38.89
CA GLU A 23 -6.42 -44.44 -38.65
C GLU A 23 -6.76 -44.42 -37.14
N ARG A 24 -7.85 -43.72 -36.80
CA ARG A 24 -8.43 -43.77 -35.46
C ARG A 24 -8.80 -45.22 -35.16
N LYS A 25 -8.01 -45.90 -34.32
CA LYS A 25 -8.38 -47.21 -33.78
C LYS A 25 -9.76 -47.05 -33.13
N PHE A 26 -10.76 -47.71 -33.69
CA PHE A 26 -12.13 -47.64 -33.20
C PHE A 26 -12.15 -48.28 -31.81
N VAL A 27 -12.13 -47.44 -30.78
CA VAL A 27 -12.18 -47.92 -29.41
C VAL A 27 -13.63 -48.21 -29.07
N GLY A 28 -13.90 -49.41 -28.54
CA GLY A 28 -15.24 -49.89 -28.24
C GLY A 28 -16.05 -48.97 -27.30
N PRO A 29 -17.39 -49.12 -27.27
CA PRO A 29 -18.31 -48.25 -26.55
C PRO A 29 -18.04 -48.16 -25.04
N GLU A 30 -17.40 -49.17 -24.46
CA GLU A 30 -16.99 -49.18 -23.06
C GLU A 30 -15.99 -48.05 -22.73
N LEU A 31 -14.98 -47.81 -23.58
CA LEU A 31 -14.01 -46.75 -23.31
C LEU A 31 -14.64 -45.35 -23.49
N VAL A 32 -15.63 -45.23 -24.37
CA VAL A 32 -16.41 -44.01 -24.54
C VAL A 32 -17.18 -43.69 -23.26
N GLN A 33 -17.80 -44.69 -22.62
CA GLN A 33 -18.50 -44.49 -21.34
C GLN A 33 -17.52 -44.08 -20.22
N VAL A 34 -16.40 -44.80 -20.09
CA VAL A 34 -15.35 -44.49 -19.10
C VAL A 34 -14.78 -43.08 -19.29
N THR A 35 -14.57 -42.65 -20.53
CA THR A 35 -14.06 -41.30 -20.83
C THR A 35 -15.11 -40.23 -20.53
N VAL A 36 -16.39 -40.47 -20.85
CA VAL A 36 -17.49 -39.56 -20.51
C VAL A 36 -17.60 -39.37 -18.99
N ASP A 37 -17.50 -40.44 -18.22
CA ASP A 37 -17.55 -40.38 -16.75
C ASP A 37 -16.35 -39.62 -16.17
N LYS A 38 -15.16 -39.85 -16.71
CA LYS A 38 -13.95 -39.09 -16.32
C LYS A 38 -14.08 -37.61 -16.69
N ILE A 39 -14.59 -37.28 -17.87
CA ILE A 39 -14.82 -35.89 -18.28
C ILE A 39 -15.83 -35.22 -17.34
N LYS A 40 -16.90 -35.92 -16.98
CA LYS A 40 -17.91 -35.43 -16.03
C LYS A 40 -17.28 -35.14 -14.66
N LEU A 41 -16.44 -36.05 -14.17
CA LEU A 41 -15.71 -35.88 -12.91
C LEU A 41 -14.75 -34.68 -12.97
N VAL A 42 -14.00 -34.52 -14.07
CA VAL A 42 -13.08 -33.39 -14.26
C VAL A 42 -13.84 -32.06 -14.27
N LYS A 43 -14.97 -31.98 -14.99
CA LYS A 43 -15.82 -30.78 -15.01
C LYS A 43 -16.36 -30.44 -13.63
N GLN A 44 -16.82 -31.43 -12.87
CA GLN A 44 -17.31 -31.23 -11.50
C GLN A 44 -16.21 -30.70 -10.58
N ARG A 45 -15.00 -31.29 -10.64
CA ARG A 45 -13.85 -30.83 -9.85
C ARG A 45 -13.43 -29.41 -10.20
N LEU A 46 -13.40 -29.08 -11.50
CA LEU A 46 -13.06 -27.74 -11.97
C LEU A 46 -14.08 -26.72 -11.48
N LYS A 47 -15.38 -27.04 -11.57
CA LYS A 47 -16.46 -26.18 -11.10
C LYS A 47 -16.35 -25.94 -9.58
N ALA A 48 -16.14 -26.99 -8.79
CA ALA A 48 -15.95 -26.88 -7.36
C ALA A 48 -14.73 -26.02 -6.98
N ALA A 49 -13.62 -26.12 -7.73
CA ALA A 49 -12.44 -25.27 -7.52
C ALA A 49 -12.71 -23.79 -7.84
N GLN A 50 -13.40 -23.51 -8.95
CA GLN A 50 -13.81 -22.16 -9.32
C GLN A 50 -14.76 -21.55 -8.30
N ASP A 51 -15.73 -22.33 -7.81
CA ASP A 51 -16.69 -21.85 -6.81
C ASP A 51 -16.02 -21.57 -5.46
N ARG A 52 -15.01 -22.35 -5.05
CA ARG A 52 -14.17 -22.04 -3.86
C ARG A 52 -13.37 -20.74 -4.04
N MET A 53 -12.77 -20.54 -5.22
CA MET A 53 -12.02 -19.31 -5.50
C MET A 53 -12.95 -18.09 -5.46
N LYS A 54 -14.16 -18.23 -6.04
CA LYS A 54 -15.18 -17.20 -6.01
C LYS A 54 -15.65 -16.93 -4.57
N SER A 55 -15.93 -17.96 -3.77
CA SER A 55 -16.36 -17.77 -2.39
C SER A 55 -15.29 -17.09 -1.53
N TYR A 56 -14.00 -17.41 -1.72
CA TYR A 56 -12.91 -16.68 -1.05
C TYR A 56 -12.84 -15.22 -1.48
N SER A 57 -12.99 -14.92 -2.77
CA SER A 57 -13.03 -13.53 -3.25
C SER A 57 -14.24 -12.77 -2.71
N ASP A 58 -15.41 -13.40 -2.68
CA ASP A 58 -16.67 -12.76 -2.30
C ASP A 58 -16.77 -12.61 -0.78
N ALA A 59 -16.21 -13.53 0.02
CA ALA A 59 -16.13 -13.41 1.48
C ALA A 59 -15.40 -12.14 1.95
N HIS A 60 -14.44 -11.64 1.15
CA HIS A 60 -13.71 -10.40 1.44
C HIS A 60 -14.35 -9.16 0.79
N ARG A 61 -15.46 -9.34 0.07
CA ARG A 61 -16.28 -8.27 -0.53
C ARG A 61 -17.63 -8.20 0.21
N LYS A 62 -17.60 -7.76 1.46
CA LYS A 62 -18.84 -7.42 2.17
C LYS A 62 -19.36 -6.11 1.60
N GLU A 63 -20.61 -6.08 1.13
CA GLU A 63 -21.29 -4.80 0.90
C GLU A 63 -21.35 -4.08 2.25
N MET A 64 -20.67 -2.94 2.34
CA MET A 64 -20.58 -2.16 3.56
C MET A 64 -21.64 -1.07 3.46
N GLU A 65 -22.66 -1.17 4.30
CA GLU A 65 -23.64 -0.11 4.50
C GLU A 65 -23.06 0.86 5.53
N PHE A 66 -23.22 2.16 5.27
CA PHE A 66 -22.71 3.22 6.14
C PHE A 66 -23.86 4.10 6.58
N GLU A 67 -23.86 4.46 7.86
CA GLU A 67 -24.83 5.42 8.39
C GLU A 67 -24.35 6.86 8.20
N VAL A 68 -25.30 7.80 8.09
CA VAL A 68 -24.99 9.23 7.95
C VAL A 68 -24.28 9.71 9.22
N GLY A 69 -22.99 10.02 9.09
CA GLY A 69 -22.12 10.49 10.19
C GLY A 69 -20.93 9.57 10.49
N GLU A 70 -20.87 8.37 9.91
CA GLU A 70 -19.71 7.48 10.06
C GLU A 70 -18.49 7.96 9.25
N LYS A 71 -17.30 7.80 9.83
CA LYS A 71 -16.03 8.17 9.18
C LYS A 71 -15.43 6.97 8.46
N VAL A 72 -15.28 7.09 7.14
CA VAL A 72 -14.76 6.01 6.26
C VAL A 72 -13.54 6.47 5.47
N PHE A 73 -12.61 5.55 5.20
CA PHE A 73 -11.47 5.82 4.33
C PHE A 73 -11.85 5.55 2.87
N LEU A 74 -11.81 6.59 2.05
CA LEU A 74 -12.10 6.48 0.62
C LEU A 74 -10.86 5.95 -0.12
N ARG A 75 -11.02 4.86 -0.87
CA ARG A 75 -9.93 4.33 -1.70
C ARG A 75 -9.77 5.21 -2.94
N ALA A 76 -8.93 6.24 -2.85
CA ALA A 76 -8.60 7.09 -3.98
C ALA A 76 -7.67 6.35 -4.96
N SER A 77 -8.01 6.35 -6.25
CA SER A 77 -7.06 6.00 -7.31
C SER A 77 -6.33 7.28 -7.75
N PRO A 78 -4.98 7.29 -7.82
CA PRO A 78 -4.21 8.49 -8.16
C PRO A 78 -4.55 9.10 -9.53
N TRP A 79 -5.22 8.33 -10.38
CA TRP A 79 -5.48 8.62 -11.80
C TRP A 79 -6.89 9.17 -12.07
N LYS A 80 -7.74 9.29 -11.04
CA LYS A 80 -9.05 9.92 -11.19
C LYS A 80 -8.85 11.42 -11.02
N GLY A 81 -8.85 12.14 -12.14
CA GLY A 81 -8.44 13.54 -12.26
C GLY A 81 -8.84 14.40 -11.06
N TYR A 82 -7.83 14.98 -10.41
CA TYR A 82 -8.00 15.94 -9.33
C TYR A 82 -8.74 17.17 -9.87
N ARG A 83 -9.91 17.49 -9.31
CA ARG A 83 -10.55 18.78 -9.53
C ARG A 83 -9.82 19.81 -8.68
N SER A 84 -9.07 20.69 -9.33
CA SER A 84 -8.35 21.78 -8.66
C SER A 84 -9.31 22.59 -7.79
N ASN A 85 -9.06 22.59 -6.49
CA ASN A 85 -9.75 23.46 -5.54
C ASN A 85 -8.76 24.57 -5.12
N PRO A 86 -9.10 25.86 -5.34
CA PRO A 86 -8.28 26.99 -4.89
C PRO A 86 -7.90 26.95 -3.41
N SER A 87 -8.73 26.34 -2.54
CA SER A 87 -8.43 26.23 -1.11
C SER A 87 -7.36 25.19 -0.75
N HIS A 88 -6.93 24.34 -1.69
CA HIS A 88 -5.86 23.36 -1.49
C HIS A 88 -4.50 23.82 -2.05
N ILE A 89 -4.44 25.04 -2.60
CA ILE A 89 -3.18 25.60 -3.09
C ILE A 89 -2.36 26.01 -1.87
N VAL A 90 -1.32 25.25 -1.58
CA VAL A 90 -0.30 25.65 -0.60
C VAL A 90 0.44 26.84 -1.19
N GLN A 91 0.35 27.99 -0.52
CA GLN A 91 1.10 29.19 -0.91
C GLN A 91 2.59 28.91 -0.73
N PRO A 92 3.42 29.01 -1.79
CA PRO A 92 4.85 28.82 -1.64
C PRO A 92 5.43 29.95 -0.78
N SER A 93 6.00 29.60 0.37
CA SER A 93 6.77 30.53 1.17
C SER A 93 8.17 30.67 0.57
N ALA A 94 8.65 31.91 0.44
CA ALA A 94 10.00 32.17 -0.06
C ALA A 94 11.03 31.74 1.00
N VAL A 95 11.62 30.55 0.82
CA VAL A 95 12.71 30.05 1.66
C VAL A 95 14.03 30.64 1.16
N GLN A 96 14.84 31.17 2.07
CA GLN A 96 16.19 31.65 1.75
C GLN A 96 17.12 30.45 1.52
N LEU A 97 17.40 30.14 0.25
CA LEU A 97 18.41 29.16 -0.14
C LEU A 97 19.78 29.82 -0.21
N ARG A 98 20.82 29.08 0.14
CA ARG A 98 22.22 29.48 -0.14
C ARG A 98 22.48 29.42 -1.64
N ASP A 99 23.50 30.11 -2.13
CA ASP A 99 23.86 30.14 -3.57
C ASP A 99 24.14 28.74 -4.16
N ASN A 100 24.50 27.77 -3.32
CA ASN A 100 24.69 26.37 -3.70
C ASN A 100 23.40 25.52 -3.66
N LEU A 101 22.23 26.14 -3.50
CA LEU A 101 20.90 25.50 -3.37
C LEU A 101 20.75 24.58 -2.14
N THR A 102 21.69 24.63 -1.18
CA THR A 102 21.58 23.84 0.06
C THR A 102 20.68 24.57 1.07
N TYR A 103 19.71 23.83 1.63
CA TYR A 103 18.82 24.28 2.69
C TYR A 103 19.23 23.62 4.01
N GLU A 104 19.61 24.42 5.00
CA GLU A 104 19.90 23.93 6.35
C GLU A 104 18.69 24.13 7.26
N GLU A 105 18.10 23.02 7.70
CA GLU A 105 17.03 23.04 8.69
C GLU A 105 17.58 23.43 10.06
N GLN A 106 17.09 24.56 10.58
CA GLN A 106 17.44 25.04 11.91
C GLN A 106 16.31 24.74 12.89
N PRO A 107 16.59 24.03 14.00
CA PRO A 107 15.60 23.80 15.02
C PRO A 107 15.39 25.08 15.83
N VAL A 108 14.13 25.46 16.05
CA VAL A 108 13.74 26.67 16.77
C VAL A 108 13.48 26.36 18.24
N GLU A 109 12.65 25.35 18.50
CA GLU A 109 12.18 25.04 19.85
C GLU A 109 11.84 23.56 19.97
N ILE A 110 11.96 23.03 21.19
CA ILE A 110 11.42 21.70 21.51
C ILE A 110 10.08 21.91 22.19
N LEU A 111 9.03 21.43 21.54
CA LEU A 111 7.65 21.60 21.98
C LEU A 111 7.23 20.59 23.04
N ASP A 112 7.79 19.38 22.98
CA ASP A 112 7.38 18.27 23.84
C ASP A 112 8.49 17.21 23.97
N SER A 113 8.39 16.34 24.97
CA SER A 113 9.30 15.21 25.17
C SER A 113 8.54 13.96 25.59
N LYS A 114 8.94 12.80 25.07
CA LYS A 114 8.34 11.52 25.44
C LYS A 114 9.38 10.42 25.56
N GLU A 115 9.11 9.48 26.46
CA GLU A 115 9.90 8.25 26.55
C GLU A 115 9.24 7.15 25.72
N LYS A 116 10.04 6.47 24.90
CA LYS A 116 9.63 5.33 24.09
C LYS A 116 10.35 4.08 24.59
N VAL A 117 9.59 3.20 25.24
CA VAL A 117 10.11 1.89 25.70
C VAL A 117 10.07 0.92 24.52
N LEU A 118 11.24 0.39 24.15
CA LEU A 118 11.41 -0.71 23.22
C LEU A 118 11.79 -1.97 24.01
N LYS A 119 11.79 -3.14 23.34
CA LYS A 119 12.01 -4.45 24.00
C LYS A 119 13.26 -4.50 24.89
N ASN A 120 14.34 -3.82 24.47
CA ASN A 120 15.66 -3.88 25.13
C ASN A 120 16.22 -2.50 25.51
N LYS A 121 15.51 -1.39 25.24
CA LYS A 121 16.03 -0.03 25.49
C LYS A 121 14.88 0.96 25.67
N THR A 122 15.05 1.91 26.57
CA THR A 122 14.20 3.11 26.65
C THR A 122 14.89 4.25 25.88
N MET A 123 14.19 4.87 24.94
CA MET A 123 14.67 5.99 24.13
C MET A 123 13.87 7.25 24.43
N ARG A 124 14.55 8.37 24.70
CA ARG A 124 13.90 9.68 24.84
C ARG A 124 13.81 10.37 23.48
N LEU A 125 12.60 10.78 23.12
CA LEU A 125 12.32 11.54 21.91
C LEU A 125 11.87 12.95 22.30
N VAL A 126 12.28 13.93 21.49
CA VAL A 126 11.87 15.33 21.62
C VAL A 126 11.13 15.75 20.36
N LYS A 127 10.05 16.51 20.52
CA LYS A 127 9.29 17.08 19.41
C LYS A 127 9.92 18.41 19.04
N VAL A 128 10.51 18.50 17.86
CA VAL A 128 11.31 19.65 17.41
C VAL A 128 10.51 20.46 16.40
N LEU A 129 10.37 21.76 16.65
CA LEU A 129 9.86 22.74 15.71
C LEU A 129 11.02 23.28 14.86
N TRP A 130 10.86 23.25 13.55
CA TRP A 130 11.85 23.74 12.58
C TRP A 130 11.45 25.12 12.05
N ARG A 131 12.43 25.95 11.69
CA ARG A 131 12.25 27.38 11.38
C ARG A 131 11.19 27.73 10.33
N ASN A 132 10.98 26.83 9.36
CA ASN A 132 10.02 27.03 8.27
C ASN A 132 8.87 26.00 8.28
N HIS A 133 8.70 25.27 9.38
CA HIS A 133 7.66 24.26 9.53
C HIS A 133 6.59 24.78 10.49
N SER A 134 5.34 24.38 10.25
CA SER A 134 4.26 24.61 11.21
C SER A 134 4.40 23.69 12.44
N THR A 135 3.64 23.99 13.51
CA THR A 135 3.60 23.15 14.72
C THR A 135 3.02 21.75 14.47
N GLU A 136 2.24 21.60 13.40
CA GLU A 136 1.69 20.32 12.93
C GLU A 136 2.74 19.47 12.20
N GLU A 137 3.70 20.12 11.53
CA GLU A 137 4.80 19.50 10.78
C GLU A 137 6.07 19.24 11.62
N ALA A 138 5.99 19.45 12.94
CA ALA A 138 7.10 19.19 13.85
C ALA A 138 7.43 17.69 13.97
N THR A 139 8.73 17.35 13.92
CA THR A 139 9.20 15.96 13.90
C THR A 139 9.64 15.47 15.28
N TRP A 140 9.66 14.14 15.46
CA TRP A 140 10.15 13.50 16.69
C TRP A 140 11.58 13.00 16.50
N GLU A 141 12.53 13.68 17.13
CA GLU A 141 13.95 13.36 17.02
C GLU A 141 14.51 12.71 18.30
N PRO A 142 15.52 11.83 18.19
CA PRO A 142 16.24 11.30 19.35
C PRO A 142 16.85 12.42 20.19
N SER A 143 16.55 12.45 21.49
CA SER A 143 17.03 13.51 22.38
C SER A 143 18.55 13.55 22.47
N GLU A 144 19.24 12.42 22.38
CA GLU A 144 20.70 12.33 22.46
C GLU A 144 21.35 13.06 21.26
N ALA A 145 20.88 12.79 20.04
CA ALA A 145 21.38 13.41 18.82
C ALA A 145 21.10 14.93 18.78
N MET A 146 19.92 15.35 19.24
CA MET A 146 19.57 16.76 19.33
C MET A 146 20.39 17.48 20.40
N ARG A 147 20.69 16.82 21.53
CA ARG A 147 21.54 17.38 22.58
C ARG A 147 22.96 17.58 22.09
N GLU A 148 23.52 16.65 21.32
CA GLU A 148 24.89 16.76 20.81
C GLU A 148 25.06 17.95 19.87
N LYS A 149 24.11 18.17 18.95
CA LYS A 149 24.19 19.23 17.93
C LYS A 149 23.65 20.58 18.39
N TYR A 150 22.62 20.58 19.25
CA TYR A 150 21.86 21.77 19.61
C TYR A 150 21.65 21.89 21.12
N LEU A 151 22.75 21.85 21.88
CA LEU A 151 22.78 21.96 23.35
C LEU A 151 21.94 23.14 23.89
N HIS A 152 21.97 24.28 23.21
CA HIS A 152 21.30 25.50 23.64
C HIS A 152 19.77 25.36 23.76
N LEU A 153 19.14 24.50 22.94
CA LEU A 153 17.70 24.26 23.00
C LEU A 153 17.29 23.57 24.30
N PHE A 154 18.14 22.71 24.85
CA PHE A 154 17.84 21.97 26.08
C PHE A 154 18.07 22.78 27.36
N ASN A 155 18.90 23.83 27.29
CA ASN A 155 19.20 24.68 28.44
C ASN A 155 18.06 25.64 28.79
N ILE A 156 17.28 26.06 27.79
CA ILE A 156 16.12 26.96 27.97
C ILE A 156 14.94 26.21 28.61
N LEU A 157 14.80 24.91 28.33
CA LEU A 157 13.68 24.06 28.77
C LEU A 157 13.83 23.48 30.18
N GLY A 158 15.04 23.50 30.75
CA GLY A 158 15.31 23.04 32.11
C GLY A 158 14.56 23.82 33.20
N LYS A 159 14.03 25.01 32.87
CA LYS A 159 13.17 25.81 33.76
C LYS A 159 11.67 25.53 33.61
N ASN A 160 11.19 25.06 32.45
CA ASN A 160 9.75 24.98 32.17
C ASN A 160 9.13 23.58 32.29
N PHE A 161 9.94 22.50 32.24
CA PHE A 161 9.39 21.14 32.38
C PHE A 161 9.29 20.64 33.83
N LYS A 162 9.97 21.30 34.79
CA LYS A 162 9.86 20.95 36.22
C LYS A 162 8.58 21.48 36.87
N ASP A 163 7.92 22.48 36.28
CA ASP A 163 6.78 23.18 36.89
C ASP A 163 5.41 22.67 36.40
N LYS A 164 5.35 21.52 35.72
CA LYS A 164 4.10 20.91 35.23
C LYS A 164 3.77 19.53 35.80
N ILE A 165 4.33 19.21 36.96
CA ILE A 165 3.86 18.11 37.81
C ILE A 165 3.71 18.63 39.25
N LEU A 166 2.56 19.27 39.50
CA LEU A 166 1.86 19.26 40.78
C LEU A 166 0.36 19.10 40.47
#